data_AF-A0A7K5A963-F1
#
_entry.id   AF-A0A7K5A963-F1
#
_cell.length_a   1.000
_cell.length_b   1.000
_cell.length_c   1.000
_cell.angle_alpha   90.00
_cell.angle_beta   90.00
_cell.angle_gamma   90.00
#
_symmetry.space_group_name_H-M   'P 1'
#
loop_
_entity.id
_entity.type
_entity.pdbx_description
1 polymer ?
#
loop_
_entity_poly.entity_id
_entity_poly.type
_entity_poly.pdbx_seq_one_letter_code
_entity_poly.pdbx_strand_id
1 'polypeptide(L)'
;MKTSMAALAVLFVFLLCYQVSSSPNSVNFSGPCCVRYRSNPFPSNRVVMYEHTGSHCSQPAVIFTTIKGNFVCGKPEDKWVQDIVNHQEDKASSG
;
A
#
# COMPACT_ATOMS: atom_id res chain seq x y z
N MET A 1 41.82 39.67 1.11
CA MET A 1 41.76 38.35 1.77
C MET A 1 40.48 38.12 2.59
N LYS A 2 39.87 39.14 3.21
CA LYS A 2 38.63 38.98 4.03
C LYS A 2 37.34 38.78 3.23
N THR A 3 37.19 39.42 2.07
CA THR A 3 35.99 39.35 1.21
C THR A 3 35.82 37.97 0.55
N SER A 4 36.94 37.29 0.28
CA SER A 4 36.98 35.95 -0.30
C SER A 4 36.44 34.88 0.65
N MET A 5 36.70 35.00 1.95
CA MET A 5 36.21 34.05 2.96
C MET A 5 34.68 34.10 3.11
N ALA A 6 34.08 35.29 3.06
CA ALA A 6 32.64 35.46 3.15
C ALA A 6 31.92 34.90 1.92
N ALA A 7 32.46 35.15 0.72
CA ALA A 7 31.91 34.62 -0.52
C ALA A 7 31.98 33.07 -0.57
N LEU A 8 33.09 32.49 -0.12
CA LEU A 8 33.24 31.04 -0.02
C LEU A 8 32.25 30.43 0.99
N ALA A 9 32.07 31.06 2.15
CA ALA A 9 31.13 30.58 3.17
C ALA A 9 29.69 30.54 2.64
N VAL A 10 29.25 31.58 1.92
CA VAL A 10 27.91 31.62 1.31
C VAL A 10 27.75 30.50 0.28
N LEU A 11 28.76 30.29 -0.57
CA LEU A 11 28.72 29.27 -1.62
C LEU A 11 28.65 27.84 -1.04
N PHE A 12 29.35 27.59 0.07
CA PHE A 12 29.26 26.33 0.82
C PHE A 12 27.89 26.09 1.44
N VAL A 13 27.24 27.12 2.00
CA VAL A 13 25.89 26.98 2.58
C VAL A 13 24.88 26.61 1.50
N PHE A 14 24.93 27.24 0.32
CA PHE A 14 24.06 26.87 -0.80
C PHE A 14 24.23 25.41 -1.23
N LEU A 15 25.48 24.93 -1.36
CA LEU A 15 25.74 23.53 -1.72
C LEU A 15 25.20 22.56 -0.67
N LEU A 16 25.36 22.85 0.63
CA LEU A 16 24.82 22.02 1.70
C LEU A 16 23.28 21.98 1.69
N CYS A 17 22.61 23.10 1.45
CA CYS A 17 21.14 23.15 1.35
C CYS A 17 20.59 22.32 0.17
N TYR A 18 21.31 22.28 -0.97
CA TYR A 18 20.93 21.46 -2.11
C TYR A 18 21.08 19.96 -1.84
N GLN A 19 22.12 19.54 -1.12
CA GLN A 19 22.38 18.13 -0.80
C GLN A 19 21.41 17.54 0.25
N VAL A 20 20.85 18.38 1.13
CA VAL A 20 19.87 17.95 2.16
C VAL A 20 18.47 17.72 1.58
N SER A 21 18.19 18.23 0.38
CA SER A 21 16.88 18.10 -0.27
C SER A 21 16.67 16.74 -0.95
N SER A 22 17.67 15.86 -0.95
CA SER A 22 17.55 14.46 -1.35
C SER A 22 17.15 13.58 -0.16
N SER A 23 16.09 13.97 0.55
CA SER A 23 15.35 12.95 1.29
C SER A 23 14.74 12.04 0.23
N PRO A 24 15.03 10.72 0.21
CA PRO A 24 14.17 9.83 -0.56
C PRO A 24 12.77 10.13 -0.04
N ASN A 25 11.88 10.60 -0.91
CA ASN A 25 10.46 10.54 -0.63
C ASN A 25 10.27 9.10 -0.19
N SER A 26 10.07 8.89 1.12
CA SER A 26 9.73 7.58 1.63
C SER A 26 8.44 7.28 0.90
N VAL A 27 8.53 6.50 -0.17
CA VAL A 27 7.39 5.88 -0.81
C VAL A 27 6.78 5.16 0.37
N ASN A 28 5.71 5.75 0.90
CA ASN A 28 5.02 5.24 2.05
C ASN A 28 4.49 3.90 1.57
N PHE A 29 5.28 2.84 1.75
CA PHE A 29 4.86 1.45 1.61
C PHE A 29 3.96 1.16 2.80
N SER A 30 2.87 1.90 2.85
CA SER A 30 1.96 2.02 3.97
C SER A 30 0.64 1.48 3.47
N GLY A 31 0.53 0.17 3.57
CA GLY A 31 -0.67 -0.58 3.25
C GLY A 31 -0.66 -1.86 4.07
N PRO A 32 -1.82 -2.33 4.56
CA PRO A 32 -1.89 -3.53 5.39
C PRO A 32 -1.34 -4.74 4.63
N CYS A 33 -0.47 -5.51 5.30
CA CYS A 33 -0.02 -6.81 4.81
C CYS A 33 -0.70 -7.94 5.59
N CYS A 34 -0.99 -9.04 4.89
CA CYS A 34 -1.48 -10.25 5.51
C CYS A 34 -0.31 -11.10 6.01
N VAL A 35 -0.34 -11.53 7.27
CA VAL A 35 0.63 -12.50 7.82
C VAL A 35 0.12 -13.93 7.64
N ARG A 36 -1.20 -14.12 7.64
CA ARG A 36 -1.87 -15.42 7.49
C ARG A 36 -3.12 -15.27 6.63
N TYR A 37 -3.45 -16.34 5.92
CA TYR A 37 -4.70 -16.45 5.19
C TYR A 37 -5.78 -17.09 6.06
N ARG A 38 -7.03 -16.74 5.77
CA ARG A 38 -8.19 -17.45 6.30
C ARG A 38 -8.31 -18.79 5.58
N SER A 39 -8.42 -19.87 6.35
CA SER A 39 -8.51 -21.23 5.79
C SER A 39 -9.92 -21.60 5.30
N ASN A 40 -10.96 -21.00 5.87
CA ASN A 40 -12.34 -21.35 5.55
C ASN A 40 -13.02 -20.27 4.70
N PRO A 41 -13.79 -20.69 3.67
CA PRO A 41 -14.58 -19.78 2.87
C PRO A 41 -15.65 -19.10 3.72
N PHE A 42 -16.16 -17.97 3.23
CA PHE A 42 -17.27 -17.27 3.85
C PHE A 42 -18.20 -16.67 2.79
N PRO A 43 -19.45 -16.35 3.14
CA PRO A 43 -20.42 -15.88 2.17
C PRO A 43 -20.03 -14.54 1.52
N SER A 44 -20.06 -14.48 0.18
CA SER A 44 -19.76 -13.27 -0.62
C SER A 44 -20.69 -12.10 -0.29
N ASN A 45 -21.93 -12.39 0.15
CA ASN A 45 -22.90 -11.38 0.57
C ASN A 45 -22.47 -10.58 1.81
N ARG A 46 -21.44 -11.02 2.54
CA ARG A 46 -20.89 -10.29 3.70
C ARG A 46 -19.74 -9.36 3.33
N VAL A 47 -19.31 -9.32 2.07
CA VAL A 47 -18.22 -8.48 1.58
C VAL A 47 -18.77 -7.16 1.05
N VAL A 48 -18.22 -6.06 1.56
CA VAL A 48 -18.52 -4.69 1.14
C VAL A 48 -17.53 -4.23 0.08
N MET A 49 -16.25 -4.56 0.27
CA MET A 49 -15.17 -4.19 -0.65
C MET A 49 -14.03 -5.19 -0.52
N TYR A 50 -13.18 -5.25 -1.55
CA TYR A 50 -11.93 -5.98 -1.52
C TYR A 50 -10.80 -5.11 -2.06
N GLU A 51 -9.58 -5.38 -1.61
CA GLU A 51 -8.36 -4.72 -2.09
C GLU A 51 -7.22 -5.74 -2.20
N HIS A 52 -6.33 -5.56 -3.16
CA HIS A 52 -5.11 -6.37 -3.26
C HIS A 52 -3.99 -5.73 -2.45
N THR A 53 -3.20 -6.56 -1.76
CA THR A 53 -2.00 -6.07 -1.09
C THR A 53 -0.99 -5.51 -2.08
N GLY A 54 -0.30 -4.45 -1.69
CA GLY A 54 0.80 -3.88 -2.49
C GLY A 54 2.02 -4.79 -2.60
N SER A 55 2.93 -4.44 -3.50
CA SER A 55 4.15 -5.20 -3.78
C SER A 55 5.19 -5.18 -2.64
N HIS A 56 5.02 -4.36 -1.60
CA HIS A 56 5.86 -4.44 -0.39
C HIS A 56 5.59 -5.67 0.44
N CYS A 57 4.38 -6.23 0.36
CA CYS A 57 4.05 -7.38 1.16
C CYS A 57 4.80 -8.60 0.61
N SER A 58 5.49 -9.33 1.48
CA SER A 58 6.26 -10.52 1.08
C SER A 58 5.41 -11.61 0.45
N GLN A 59 4.10 -11.60 0.73
CA GLN A 59 3.15 -12.52 0.12
C GLN A 59 1.94 -11.74 -0.41
N PRO A 60 1.47 -12.05 -1.63
CA PRO A 60 0.30 -11.42 -2.22
C PRO A 60 -0.98 -11.92 -1.53
N ALA A 61 -1.91 -11.02 -1.25
CA ALA A 61 -3.20 -11.36 -0.66
C ALA A 61 -4.32 -10.47 -1.18
N VAL A 62 -5.54 -10.98 -1.06
CA VAL A 62 -6.78 -10.21 -1.21
C VAL A 62 -7.33 -9.91 0.19
N ILE A 63 -7.52 -8.64 0.52
CA ILE A 63 -8.10 -8.21 1.79
C ILE A 63 -9.57 -7.88 1.55
N PHE A 64 -10.46 -8.64 2.18
CA PHE A 64 -11.90 -8.38 2.15
C PHE A 64 -12.33 -7.57 3.37
N THR A 65 -13.05 -6.48 3.13
CA THR A 65 -13.74 -5.73 4.17
C THR A 65 -15.17 -6.24 4.28
N THR A 66 -15.52 -6.79 5.44
CA THR A 66 -16.86 -7.31 5.69
C THR A 66 -17.82 -6.23 6.17
N ILE A 67 -19.14 -6.48 6.11
CA ILE A 67 -20.17 -5.55 6.61
C ILE A 67 -19.96 -5.19 8.09
N LYS A 68 -19.35 -6.09 8.87
CA LYS A 68 -19.00 -5.85 10.27
C LYS A 68 -17.74 -4.99 10.46
N GLY A 69 -17.11 -4.52 9.38
CA GLY A 69 -15.85 -3.79 9.41
C GLY A 69 -14.61 -4.66 9.63
N ASN A 70 -14.74 -5.99 9.65
CA ASN A 70 -13.59 -6.88 9.82
C ASN A 70 -12.85 -7.05 8.50
N PHE A 71 -11.52 -7.02 8.57
CA PHE A 71 -10.62 -7.38 7.47
C PHE A 71 -10.34 -8.87 7.46
N VAL A 72 -10.45 -9.49 6.29
CA VAL A 72 -10.21 -10.91 6.08
C VAL A 72 -9.22 -11.10 4.95
N CYS A 73 -8.08 -11.71 5.27
CA CYS A 73 -7.06 -12.08 4.30
C CYS A 73 -7.44 -13.37 3.56
N GLY A 74 -7.55 -13.30 2.24
CA GLY A 74 -7.72 -14.43 1.32
C GLY A 74 -6.46 -14.65 0.49
N LYS A 75 -6.17 -15.92 0.22
CA LYS A 75 -5.09 -16.31 -0.69
C LYS A 75 -5.57 -16.19 -2.14
N PRO A 76 -4.89 -15.46 -3.04
CA PRO A 76 -5.38 -15.19 -4.40
C PRO A 76 -5.64 -16.46 -5.24
N GLU A 77 -4.91 -17.54 -4.96
CA GLU A 77 -5.03 -18.80 -5.67
C GLU A 77 -6.21 -19.66 -5.18
N ASP A 78 -6.84 -19.31 -4.05
CA ASP A 78 -7.97 -20.08 -3.54
C ASP A 78 -9.23 -19.79 -4.34
N LYS A 79 -9.93 -20.86 -4.76
CA LYS A 79 -11.16 -20.76 -5.56
C LYS A 79 -12.22 -19.87 -4.91
N TRP A 80 -12.43 -20.00 -3.60
CA TRP A 80 -13.43 -19.21 -2.88
C TRP A 80 -13.09 -17.71 -2.85
N VAL A 81 -11.81 -17.34 -2.93
CA VAL A 81 -11.37 -15.94 -2.99
C VAL A 81 -11.72 -15.37 -4.36
N GLN A 82 -11.40 -16.10 -5.43
CA GLN A 82 -11.71 -15.72 -6.81
C GLN A 82 -13.22 -15.59 -7.03
N ASP A 83 -14.02 -16.54 -6.52
CA ASP A 83 -15.47 -16.50 -6.62
C ASP A 83 -16.06 -15.24 -5.95
N ILE A 84 -15.50 -14.82 -4.81
CA ILE A 84 -15.93 -13.58 -4.13
C ILE A 84 -15.52 -12.34 -4.93
N VAL A 85 -14.30 -12.29 -5.46
CA VAL A 85 -13.81 -11.15 -6.25
C VAL A 85 -14.68 -10.96 -7.50
N ASN A 86 -14.92 -12.02 -8.27
CA ASN A 86 -15.78 -11.97 -9.46
C ASN A 86 -17.19 -11.48 -9.11
N HIS A 87 -17.78 -11.97 -8.01
CA HIS A 87 -19.09 -11.53 -7.53
C HIS A 87 -19.12 -10.03 -7.17
N GLN A 88 -18.00 -9.44 -6.75
CA GLN A 88 -17.90 -8.00 -6.48
C GLN A 88 -17.73 -7.18 -7.77
N GLU A 89 -17.00 -7.70 -8.76
CA GLU A 89 -16.85 -7.07 -10.08
C GLU A 89 -18.17 -7.02 -10.85
N ASP A 90 -18.95 -8.12 -10.80
CA ASP A 90 -20.29 -8.19 -11.40
C ASP A 90 -21.25 -7.16 -10.80
N LYS A 91 -21.17 -6.95 -9.47
CA LYS A 91 -21.95 -5.93 -8.77
C LYS A 91 -21.56 -4.52 -9.19
N ALA A 92 -20.27 -4.25 -9.33
CA ALA A 92 -19.77 -2.95 -9.77
C ALA A 92 -20.17 -2.62 -11.20
N SER A 93 -20.33 -3.63 -12.07
CA SER A 93 -20.78 -3.45 -13.46
C SER A 93 -22.30 -3.29 -13.61
N SER A 94 -23.07 -3.66 -12.59
CA SER A 94 -24.54 -3.66 -12.63
C SER A 94 -25.19 -2.44 -11.96
N GLY A 95 -24.40 -1.58 -11.31
CA GLY A 95 -24.87 -0.37 -10.61
C GLY A 95 -24.53 0.89 -11.37
#